data_AF-A0A5P2G2Z4-F1
#
_entry.id   AF-A0A5P2G2Z4-F1
#
_cell.length_a   1.000
_cell.length_b   1.000
_cell.length_c   1.000
_cell.angle_alpha   90.00
_cell.angle_beta   90.00
_cell.angle_gamma   90.00
#
_symmetry.space_group_name_H-M   'P 1'
#
loop_
_entity.id
_entity.type
_entity.pdbx_description
1 polymer ?
#
loop_
_entity_poly.entity_id
_entity_poly.type
_entity_poly.pdbx_seq_one_letter_code
_entity_poly.pdbx_strand_id
1 'polypeptide(L)'
;MKKLLKSIYTLFCLVILVKCDAQESGKTMDIDSIVSKINSSDYFLKRDSLSQNILGLNTNMQRILSTYFKGKDLIKHVNYANILNLKANDTLHTVGENIFYYDHNSLIKVEEYFTENGKMKMNVSWYFSKGQLLNYIVLEPKSSETAERTKLASNTGAKQLLITSNELLKDFRKQ
;
A
#
# COMPACT_ATOMS: atom_id res chain seq x y z
N MET A 1 21.70 25.84 -12.24
CA MET A 1 21.75 24.44 -12.70
C MET A 1 22.58 23.49 -11.82
N LYS A 2 23.68 23.89 -11.16
CA LYS A 2 24.51 22.96 -10.36
C LYS A 2 23.92 22.48 -9.01
N LYS A 3 22.77 22.99 -8.57
CA LYS A 3 22.11 22.56 -7.32
C LYS A 3 21.13 21.38 -7.50
N LEU A 4 20.64 21.12 -8.72
CA LEU A 4 19.71 20.02 -8.97
C LEU A 4 20.42 18.65 -9.00
N LEU A 5 21.69 18.61 -9.40
CA LEU A 5 22.46 17.35 -9.46
C LEU A 5 22.91 16.82 -8.10
N LYS A 6 23.07 17.68 -7.07
CA LYS A 6 23.49 17.23 -5.72
C LYS A 6 22.38 16.48 -4.96
N SER A 7 21.12 16.71 -5.32
CA SER A 7 19.98 16.06 -4.65
C SER A 7 19.70 14.64 -5.17
N ILE A 8 20.31 14.25 -6.29
CA ILE A 8 20.14 12.92 -6.91
C ILE A 8 21.16 11.92 -6.34
N TYR A 9 22.33 12.39 -5.86
CA TYR A 9 23.36 11.53 -5.27
C TYR A 9 23.20 11.27 -3.77
N THR A 10 22.32 12.00 -3.06
CA THR A 10 22.01 11.70 -1.65
C THR A 10 21.04 10.53 -1.49
N LEU A 11 20.58 9.96 -2.61
CA LEU A 11 19.65 8.84 -2.66
C LEU A 11 20.34 7.46 -2.73
N PHE A 12 21.68 7.39 -2.67
CA PHE A 12 22.40 6.12 -2.82
C PHE A 12 23.59 5.96 -1.84
N CYS A 13 23.66 4.77 -1.23
CA CYS A 13 24.66 4.23 -0.28
C CYS A 13 24.47 4.59 1.22
N LEU A 14 23.94 3.64 2.02
CA LEU A 14 24.66 2.62 2.83
C LEU A 14 25.50 3.26 3.95
N VAL A 15 25.31 2.95 5.24
CA VAL A 15 26.01 1.84 5.93
C VAL A 15 25.55 1.76 7.41
N ILE A 16 25.08 0.55 7.82
CA ILE A 16 25.30 -0.17 9.10
C ILE A 16 24.65 0.41 10.39
N LEU A 17 23.79 -0.32 11.13
CA LEU A 17 24.15 -1.41 12.04
C LEU A 17 23.06 -2.50 12.15
N VAL A 18 23.54 -3.74 11.98
CA VAL A 18 22.83 -5.02 12.14
C VAL A 18 22.60 -5.33 13.61
N LYS A 19 21.36 -5.68 13.99
CA LYS A 19 21.09 -6.67 15.05
C LYS A 19 19.81 -7.49 14.78
N CYS A 20 20.04 -8.79 14.53
CA CYS A 20 19.23 -9.97 14.84
C CYS A 20 17.87 -10.21 14.12
N ASP A 21 17.90 -10.98 13.04
CA ASP A 21 16.79 -11.15 12.07
C ASP A 21 15.98 -12.48 12.13
N ALA A 22 16.07 -13.27 13.21
CA ALA A 22 15.20 -14.45 13.35
C ALA A 22 13.81 -14.11 13.93
N GLN A 23 13.75 -13.17 14.89
CA GLN A 23 12.52 -12.79 15.57
C GLN A 23 11.56 -11.98 14.68
N GLU A 24 12.09 -11.21 13.73
CA GLU A 24 11.29 -10.41 12.80
C GLU A 24 10.65 -11.25 11.69
N SER A 25 11.32 -12.31 11.23
CA SER A 25 10.75 -13.26 10.25
C SER A 25 9.56 -14.03 10.83
N GLY A 26 9.64 -14.48 12.10
CA GLY A 26 8.53 -15.16 12.78
C GLY A 26 7.29 -14.27 12.89
N LYS A 27 7.47 -13.02 13.32
CA LYS A 27 6.36 -12.05 13.42
C LYS A 27 5.69 -11.76 12.07
N THR A 28 6.46 -11.73 10.99
CA THR A 28 5.93 -11.55 9.62
C THR A 28 5.02 -12.72 9.24
N MET A 29 5.44 -13.96 9.52
CA MET A 29 4.63 -15.16 9.26
C MET A 29 3.34 -15.19 10.07
N ASP A 30 3.40 -14.76 11.34
CA ASP A 30 2.20 -14.65 12.18
C ASP A 30 1.19 -13.64 11.60
N ILE A 31 1.69 -12.49 11.11
CA ILE A 31 0.86 -11.48 10.44
C ILE A 31 0.21 -12.05 9.17
N ASP A 32 0.98 -12.74 8.32
CA ASP A 32 0.42 -13.34 7.09
C ASP A 32 -0.64 -14.41 7.40
N SER A 33 -0.47 -15.17 8.49
CA SER A 33 -1.50 -16.10 8.98
C SER A 33 -2.78 -15.38 9.40
N ILE A 34 -2.68 -14.25 10.11
CA ILE A 34 -3.83 -13.41 10.48
C ILE A 34 -4.51 -12.84 9.23
N VAL A 35 -3.73 -12.31 8.27
CA VAL A 35 -4.24 -11.76 7.00
C VAL A 35 -4.99 -12.83 6.19
N SER A 36 -4.46 -14.06 6.14
CA SER A 36 -5.13 -15.19 5.50
C SER A 36 -6.48 -15.51 6.15
N LYS A 37 -6.56 -15.48 7.49
CA LYS A 37 -7.83 -15.64 8.22
C LYS A 37 -8.81 -14.49 7.97
N ILE A 38 -8.33 -13.26 7.85
CA ILE A 38 -9.17 -12.09 7.50
C ILE A 38 -9.77 -12.28 6.10
N ASN A 39 -8.95 -12.67 5.12
CA ASN A 39 -9.39 -12.83 3.74
C ASN A 39 -10.35 -14.02 3.53
N SER A 40 -10.30 -15.03 4.39
CA SER A 40 -11.19 -16.21 4.36
C SER A 40 -12.38 -16.14 5.31
N SER A 41 -12.49 -15.09 6.15
CA SER A 41 -13.63 -14.91 7.05
C SER A 41 -14.84 -14.32 6.33
N ASP A 42 -16.04 -14.54 6.87
CA ASP A 42 -17.21 -13.74 6.52
C ASP A 42 -17.10 -12.34 7.13
N TYR A 43 -17.51 -11.31 6.39
CA TYR A 43 -17.42 -9.91 6.79
C TYR A 43 -18.64 -9.10 6.35
N PHE A 44 -18.95 -8.08 7.14
CA PHE A 44 -19.83 -7.00 6.71
C PHE A 44 -19.04 -5.99 5.88
N LEU A 45 -19.55 -5.64 4.70
CA LEU A 45 -18.91 -4.73 3.75
C LEU A 45 -19.68 -3.40 3.67
N LYS A 46 -18.99 -2.28 3.92
CA LYS A 46 -19.44 -0.94 3.54
C LYS A 46 -18.59 -0.42 2.39
N ARG A 47 -19.22 0.10 1.32
CA ARG A 47 -18.54 0.57 0.12
C ARG A 47 -19.00 1.98 -0.22
N ASP A 48 -18.01 2.85 -0.45
CA ASP A 48 -18.20 4.21 -0.94
C ASP A 48 -17.44 4.39 -2.26
N SER A 49 -17.95 5.21 -3.17
CA SER A 49 -17.30 5.47 -4.46
C SER A 49 -17.37 6.94 -4.85
N LEU A 50 -16.35 7.36 -5.61
CA LEU A 50 -16.21 8.71 -6.13
C LEU A 50 -15.71 8.63 -7.56
N SER A 51 -16.35 9.34 -8.47
CA SER A 51 -15.90 9.45 -9.87
C SER A 51 -15.65 10.92 -10.20
N GLN A 52 -14.52 11.21 -10.84
CA GLN A 52 -14.11 12.55 -11.21
C GLN A 52 -13.57 12.54 -12.64
N ASN A 53 -14.05 13.49 -13.45
CA ASN A 53 -13.51 13.75 -14.77
C ASN A 53 -12.76 15.08 -14.73
N ILE A 54 -11.45 15.06 -14.99
CA ILE A 54 -10.60 16.24 -15.03
C ILE A 54 -10.42 16.63 -16.50
N LEU A 55 -11.36 17.44 -16.99
CA LEU A 55 -11.49 17.85 -18.40
C LEU A 55 -10.24 18.57 -18.96
N GLY A 56 -9.37 19.11 -18.11
CA GLY A 56 -8.09 19.74 -18.51
C GLY A 56 -6.91 18.78 -18.65
N LEU A 57 -7.03 17.56 -18.12
CA LEU A 57 -5.98 16.52 -18.19
C LEU A 57 -6.40 15.33 -19.07
N ASN A 58 -7.61 15.37 -19.64
CA ASN A 58 -8.23 14.22 -20.31
C ASN A 58 -8.19 12.95 -19.45
N THR A 59 -8.38 13.13 -18.15
CA THR A 59 -8.27 12.07 -17.14
C THR A 59 -9.64 11.78 -16.56
N ASN A 60 -10.05 10.51 -16.60
CA ASN A 60 -11.17 10.02 -15.81
C ASN A 60 -10.63 9.16 -14.66
N MET A 61 -11.04 9.47 -13.43
CA MET A 61 -10.66 8.75 -12.24
C MET A 61 -11.91 8.22 -11.53
N GLN A 62 -11.91 6.93 -11.24
CA GLN A 62 -12.87 6.30 -10.33
C GLN A 62 -12.12 5.77 -9.11
N ARG A 63 -12.56 6.18 -7.92
CA ARG A 63 -12.06 5.68 -6.64
C ARG A 63 -13.18 4.93 -5.92
N ILE A 64 -12.83 3.78 -5.34
CA ILE A 64 -13.73 2.95 -4.56
C ILE A 64 -13.04 2.63 -3.24
N LEU A 65 -13.68 2.99 -2.14
CA LEU A 65 -13.26 2.60 -0.79
C LEU A 65 -14.18 1.49 -0.31
N SER A 66 -13.62 0.33 -0.02
CA SER A 66 -14.34 -0.80 0.60
C SER A 66 -13.81 -1.03 2.01
N THR A 67 -14.72 -1.13 2.97
CA THR A 67 -14.41 -1.31 4.39
C THR A 67 -15.07 -2.58 4.89
N TYR A 68 -14.29 -3.41 5.57
CA TYR A 68 -14.71 -4.73 6.01
C TYR A 68 -14.68 -4.81 7.54
N PHE A 69 -15.79 -5.25 8.12
CA PHE A 69 -15.96 -5.39 9.56
C PHE A 69 -16.27 -6.83 9.94
N LYS A 70 -15.75 -7.27 11.09
CA LYS A 70 -16.15 -8.51 11.77
C LYS A 70 -16.75 -8.14 13.12
N GLY A 71 -18.07 -8.23 13.21
CA GLY A 71 -18.79 -7.64 14.34
C GLY A 71 -18.59 -6.12 14.38
N LYS A 72 -17.94 -5.61 15.43
CA LYS A 72 -17.62 -4.18 15.58
C LYS A 72 -16.19 -3.82 15.18
N ASP A 73 -15.35 -4.82 14.94
CA ASP A 73 -13.94 -4.59 14.64
C ASP A 73 -13.73 -4.35 13.16
N LEU A 74 -12.95 -3.32 12.86
CA LEU A 74 -12.42 -3.09 11.54
C LEU A 74 -11.30 -4.11 11.29
N ILE A 75 -11.40 -4.86 10.19
CA ILE A 75 -10.40 -5.89 9.84
C ILE A 75 -9.66 -5.57 8.55
N LYS A 76 -10.29 -4.83 7.62
CA LYS A 76 -9.69 -4.55 6.31
C LYS A 76 -10.28 -3.29 5.68
N HIS A 77 -9.43 -2.49 5.04
CA HIS A 77 -9.81 -1.44 4.11
C HIS A 77 -9.16 -1.68 2.76
N VAL A 78 -9.89 -1.40 1.67
CA VAL A 78 -9.38 -1.44 0.30
C VAL A 78 -9.69 -0.11 -0.36
N ASN A 79 -8.66 0.66 -0.70
CA ASN A 79 -8.76 1.85 -1.53
C ASN A 79 -8.31 1.50 -2.94
N TYR A 80 -9.27 1.40 -3.84
CA TYR A 80 -9.05 1.12 -5.26
C TYR A 80 -9.19 2.41 -6.06
N ALA A 81 -8.26 2.68 -6.96
CA ALA A 81 -8.28 3.81 -7.87
C ALA A 81 -8.01 3.33 -9.29
N ASN A 82 -8.95 3.62 -10.19
CA ASN A 82 -8.83 3.39 -11.63
C ASN A 82 -8.73 4.74 -12.33
N ILE A 83 -7.67 4.93 -13.11
CA ILE A 83 -7.37 6.16 -13.83
C ILE A 83 -7.26 5.83 -15.31
N LEU A 84 -8.04 6.52 -16.12
CA LEU A 84 -7.96 6.50 -17.58
C LEU A 84 -7.43 7.84 -18.05
N ASN A 85 -6.24 7.86 -18.63
CA ASN A 85 -5.65 9.03 -19.26
C ASN A 85 -5.78 8.91 -20.77
N LEU A 86 -6.58 9.78 -21.38
CA LEU A 86 -6.80 9.82 -22.82
C LEU A 86 -5.79 10.79 -23.46
N LYS A 87 -4.81 10.25 -24.19
CA LYS A 87 -3.95 11.02 -25.09
C LYS A 87 -4.48 10.87 -26.52
N ALA A 88 -4.17 11.82 -27.40
CA ALA A 88 -4.76 11.93 -28.74
C ALA A 88 -4.81 10.62 -29.54
N ASN A 89 -3.80 9.74 -29.42
CA ASN A 89 -3.72 8.45 -30.10
C ASN A 89 -3.56 7.25 -29.14
N ASP A 90 -3.67 7.44 -27.82
CA ASP A 90 -3.38 6.37 -26.85
C ASP A 90 -4.21 6.53 -25.57
N THR A 91 -4.61 5.41 -24.98
CA THR A 91 -5.29 5.39 -23.68
C THR A 91 -4.42 4.65 -22.68
N LEU A 92 -3.92 5.39 -21.70
CA LEU A 92 -3.19 4.80 -20.59
C LEU A 92 -4.18 4.46 -19.48
N HIS A 93 -4.31 3.17 -19.20
CA HIS A 93 -5.10 2.66 -18.09
C HIS A 93 -4.19 2.36 -16.90
N THR A 94 -4.47 2.97 -15.75
CA THR A 94 -3.69 2.79 -14.54
C THR A 94 -4.60 2.40 -13.40
N VAL A 95 -4.24 1.36 -12.66
CA VAL A 95 -4.97 0.94 -11.46
C VAL A 95 -4.00 0.93 -10.29
N GLY A 96 -4.35 1.66 -9.24
CA GLY A 96 -3.70 1.60 -7.94
C GLY A 96 -4.66 1.00 -6.91
N GLU A 97 -4.16 0.11 -6.06
CA GLU A 97 -4.92 -0.47 -4.96
C GLU A 97 -4.07 -0.48 -3.69
N ASN A 98 -4.62 0.04 -2.59
CA ASN A 98 -4.05 -0.10 -1.26
C ASN A 98 -4.99 -0.91 -0.39
N ILE A 99 -4.48 -1.99 0.21
CA ILE A 99 -5.21 -2.83 1.15
C ILE A 99 -4.57 -2.69 2.53
N PHE A 100 -5.35 -2.26 3.52
CA PHE A 100 -4.92 -2.12 4.90
C PHE A 100 -5.57 -3.22 5.73
N TYR A 101 -4.78 -3.97 6.49
CA TYR A 101 -5.25 -5.04 7.37
C TYR A 101 -5.05 -4.66 8.83
N TYR A 102 -6.05 -4.99 9.63
CA TYR A 102 -6.10 -4.66 11.05
C TYR A 102 -6.31 -5.91 11.89
N ASP A 103 -5.62 -5.98 13.01
CA ASP A 103 -5.88 -6.94 14.09
C ASP A 103 -6.21 -6.15 15.35
N HIS A 104 -7.39 -6.39 15.94
CA HIS A 104 -7.91 -5.63 17.08
C HIS A 104 -7.80 -4.10 16.87
N ASN A 105 -8.23 -3.62 15.69
CA ASN A 105 -8.16 -2.22 15.27
C ASN A 105 -6.74 -1.61 15.18
N SER A 106 -5.69 -2.42 15.26
CA SER A 106 -4.30 -2.02 15.05
C SER A 106 -3.84 -2.40 13.64
N LEU A 107 -3.23 -1.47 12.91
CA LEU A 107 -2.68 -1.74 11.58
C LEU A 107 -1.54 -2.77 11.68
N ILE A 108 -1.66 -3.88 10.95
CA ILE A 108 -0.67 -4.98 10.94
C ILE A 108 -0.03 -5.18 9.57
N LYS A 109 -0.72 -4.88 8.48
CA LYS A 109 -0.18 -5.02 7.13
C LYS A 109 -0.79 -4.00 6.17
N VAL A 110 0.00 -3.53 5.22
CA VAL A 110 -0.48 -2.79 4.04
C VAL A 110 0.01 -3.48 2.79
N GLU A 111 -0.86 -3.74 1.83
CA GLU A 111 -0.50 -4.21 0.50
C GLU A 111 -0.78 -3.09 -0.52
N GLU A 112 0.16 -2.81 -1.40
CA GLU A 112 0.03 -1.79 -2.44
C GLU A 112 0.26 -2.42 -3.79
N TYR A 113 -0.72 -2.31 -4.68
CA TYR A 113 -0.64 -2.81 -6.04
C TYR A 113 -0.73 -1.64 -7.01
N PHE A 114 0.12 -1.67 -8.02
CA PHE A 114 0.09 -0.72 -9.11
C PHE A 114 0.20 -1.47 -10.43
N THR A 115 -0.79 -1.27 -11.29
CA THR A 115 -0.83 -1.85 -12.63
C THR A 115 -1.02 -0.76 -13.67
N GLU A 116 -0.44 -0.99 -14.85
CA GLU A 116 -0.53 -0.10 -16.00
C GLU A 116 -0.82 -0.96 -17.24
N ASN A 117 -1.91 -0.65 -17.94
CA ASN A 117 -2.41 -1.40 -19.09
C ASN A 117 -2.52 -2.91 -18.78
N GLY A 118 -3.04 -3.24 -17.60
CA GLY A 118 -3.20 -4.62 -17.10
C GLY A 118 -1.91 -5.32 -16.68
N LYS A 119 -0.74 -4.69 -16.81
CA LYS A 119 0.54 -5.26 -16.38
C LYS A 119 0.86 -4.78 -14.97
N MET A 120 1.12 -5.71 -14.05
CA MET A 120 1.66 -5.38 -12.74
C MET A 120 2.97 -4.62 -12.93
N LYS A 121 3.14 -3.52 -12.20
CA LYS A 121 4.35 -2.70 -12.20
C LYS A 121 5.01 -2.70 -10.83
N MET A 122 4.20 -2.78 -9.76
CA MET A 122 4.68 -2.79 -8.39
C MET A 122 3.68 -3.50 -7.50
N ASN A 123 4.20 -4.35 -6.62
CA ASN A 123 3.47 -4.90 -5.49
C ASN A 123 4.33 -4.72 -4.24
N VAL A 124 3.83 -4.02 -3.23
CA VAL A 124 4.55 -3.81 -1.97
C VAL A 124 3.72 -4.32 -0.82
N SER A 125 4.33 -5.09 0.09
CA SER A 125 3.73 -5.51 1.35
C SER A 125 4.51 -4.90 2.51
N TRP A 126 3.87 -4.09 3.33
CA TRP A 126 4.43 -3.46 4.53
C TRP A 126 3.86 -4.16 5.77
N TYR A 127 4.72 -4.49 6.74
CA TYR A 127 4.35 -5.20 7.95
C TYR A 127 4.56 -4.31 9.17
N PHE A 128 3.60 -4.28 10.07
CA PHE A 128 3.59 -3.39 11.22
C PHE A 128 3.37 -4.16 12.52
N SER A 129 3.92 -3.65 13.62
CA SER A 129 3.59 -4.09 14.97
C SER A 129 3.71 -2.93 15.93
N LYS A 130 2.68 -2.75 16.78
CA LYS A 130 2.61 -1.65 17.75
C LYS A 130 2.85 -0.27 17.11
N GLY A 131 2.32 -0.07 15.90
CA GLY A 131 2.44 1.18 15.14
C GLY A 131 3.83 1.44 14.53
N GLN A 132 4.75 0.47 14.59
CA GLN A 132 6.08 0.57 14.01
C GLN A 132 6.19 -0.37 12.80
N LEU A 133 6.92 0.07 11.77
CA LEU A 133 7.26 -0.78 10.63
C LEU A 133 8.20 -1.89 11.12
N LEU A 134 7.79 -3.14 10.91
CA LEU A 134 8.63 -4.31 11.14
C LEU A 134 9.47 -4.65 9.92
N ASN A 135 8.82 -4.74 8.76
CA ASN A 135 9.43 -5.21 7.53
C ASN A 135 8.63 -4.70 6.34
N TYR A 136 9.20 -4.75 5.15
CA TYR A 136 8.43 -4.66 3.92
C TYR A 136 9.05 -5.52 2.82
N ILE A 137 8.24 -5.88 1.83
CA ILE A 137 8.61 -6.73 0.72
C ILE A 137 8.14 -6.03 -0.54
N VAL A 138 9.06 -5.75 -1.48
CA VAL A 138 8.72 -5.24 -2.81
C VAL A 138 8.84 -6.39 -3.79
N LEU A 139 7.72 -6.74 -4.41
CA LEU A 139 7.66 -7.67 -5.51
C LEU A 139 7.55 -6.84 -6.78
N GLU A 140 8.70 -6.54 -7.37
CA GLU A 140 8.72 -6.06 -8.74
C GLU A 140 8.45 -7.24 -9.70
N PRO A 141 7.72 -7.03 -10.81
CA PRO A 141 7.61 -8.03 -11.85
C PRO A 141 8.99 -8.22 -12.48
N LYS A 142 9.79 -9.16 -11.96
CA LYS A 142 11.09 -9.49 -12.54
C LYS A 142 10.89 -10.19 -13.87
N SER A 143 11.73 -9.86 -14.84
CA SER A 143 12.08 -10.75 -15.95
C SER A 143 12.85 -12.02 -15.50
N SER A 144 12.99 -12.28 -14.19
CA SER A 144 13.58 -13.50 -13.63
C SER A 144 13.37 -13.61 -12.10
N GLU A 145 12.41 -14.45 -11.70
CA GLU A 145 12.43 -15.42 -10.57
C GLU A 145 13.07 -15.13 -9.19
N THR A 146 13.28 -13.88 -8.76
CA THR A 146 13.66 -13.62 -7.35
C THR A 146 12.89 -12.45 -6.76
N ALA A 147 11.88 -12.70 -5.93
CA ALA A 147 11.34 -11.68 -5.03
C ALA A 147 12.49 -11.08 -4.22
N GLU A 148 12.83 -9.81 -4.46
CA GLU A 148 13.91 -9.16 -3.73
C GLU A 148 13.36 -8.62 -2.41
N ARG A 149 13.72 -9.26 -1.29
CA ARG A 149 13.42 -8.73 0.04
C ARG A 149 14.36 -7.56 0.31
N THR A 150 14.06 -6.39 -0.22
CA THR A 150 14.82 -5.18 0.10
C THR A 150 14.33 -4.61 1.44
N LYS A 151 15.20 -4.53 2.45
CA LYS A 151 14.98 -3.75 3.68
C LYS A 151 15.57 -2.35 3.52
N LEU A 152 14.78 -1.36 3.11
CA LEU A 152 15.09 0.06 3.15
C LEU A 152 14.37 0.69 4.36
N ALA A 153 15.10 0.88 5.45
CA ALA A 153 14.60 1.65 6.58
C ALA A 153 14.48 3.13 6.18
N SER A 154 13.33 3.55 5.65
CA SER A 154 12.90 4.94 5.77
C SER A 154 11.61 4.99 6.58
N ASN A 155 11.72 5.53 7.80
CA ASN A 155 10.60 5.73 8.72
C ASN A 155 9.54 6.69 8.12
N THR A 156 9.87 7.39 7.04
CA THR A 156 9.03 8.41 6.38
C THR A 156 7.90 7.79 5.55
N GLY A 157 8.17 6.73 4.77
CA GLY A 157 7.13 6.05 3.97
C GLY A 157 6.09 5.35 4.83
N ALA A 158 6.55 4.62 5.85
CA ALA A 158 5.68 3.99 6.85
C ALA A 158 4.84 5.00 7.64
N LYS A 159 5.42 6.15 8.01
CA LYS A 159 4.67 7.24 8.65
C LYS A 159 3.61 7.81 7.73
N GLN A 160 3.91 8.03 6.44
CA GLN A 160 2.93 8.54 5.50
C GLN A 160 1.77 7.56 5.29
N LEU A 161 2.05 6.25 5.18
CA LEU A 161 1.01 5.22 5.11
C LEU A 161 0.12 5.19 6.36
N LEU A 162 0.74 5.33 7.55
CA LEU A 162 0.02 5.39 8.81
C LEU A 162 -0.87 6.66 8.88
N ILE A 163 -0.37 7.80 8.40
CA ILE A 163 -1.14 9.05 8.29
C ILE A 163 -2.32 8.86 7.33
N THR A 164 -2.08 8.39 6.11
CA THR A 164 -3.12 8.15 5.11
C THR A 164 -4.20 7.18 5.61
N SER A 165 -3.81 6.08 6.24
CA SER A 165 -4.75 5.15 6.90
C SER A 165 -5.59 5.87 7.96
N ASN A 166 -4.96 6.67 8.82
CA ASN A 166 -5.66 7.37 9.90
C ASN A 166 -6.56 8.51 9.40
N GLU A 167 -6.19 9.20 8.33
CA GLU A 167 -7.03 10.25 7.72
C GLU A 167 -8.27 9.64 7.05
N LEU A 168 -8.10 8.56 6.28
CA LEU A 168 -9.23 7.81 5.73
C LEU A 168 -10.21 7.33 6.82
N LEU A 169 -9.69 6.90 7.97
CA LEU A 169 -10.50 6.51 9.13
C LEU A 169 -11.22 7.70 9.79
N LYS A 170 -10.59 8.88 9.83
CA LYS A 170 -11.17 10.08 10.47
C LYS A 170 -12.34 10.65 9.67
N ASP A 171 -12.22 10.72 8.35
CA ASP A 171 -13.29 11.24 7.50
C ASP A 171 -14.53 10.33 7.55
N PHE A 172 -14.33 9.04 7.77
CA PHE A 172 -15.41 8.06 7.90
C PHE A 172 -16.10 8.08 9.26
N ARG A 173 -15.38 8.31 10.37
CA ARG A 173 -15.98 8.39 11.72
C ARG A 173 -16.88 9.62 11.91
N LYS A 174 -16.86 10.57 10.98
CA LYS A 174 -17.67 11.80 11.01
C LYS A 174 -18.97 11.71 10.21
N GLN A 175 -19.22 10.59 9.52
CA GLN A 175 -20.45 10.31 8.77
C GLN A 175 -21.26 9.22 9.46
#